data_AF-R9JM16-F1
#
_entry.id   AF-R9JM16-F1
#
_cell.length_a   1.000
_cell.length_b   1.000
_cell.length_c   1.000
_cell.angle_alpha   90.00
_cell.angle_beta   90.00
_cell.angle_gamma   90.00
#
_symmetry.space_group_name_H-M   'P 1'
#
loop_
_entity.id
_entity.type
_entity.pdbx_description
1 polymer ?
#
loop_
_entity_poly.entity_id
_entity_poly.type
_entity_poly.pdbx_seq_one_letter_code
_entity_poly.pdbx_strand_id
1 'polypeptide(L)'
;MKKSRYRFIICSLSFGIGFFLGGKMLVNMINDYKFRMKRNFSNMLLFNDWLHFIYSGGDIEKYFMCYNYNKIIIYGNGYAGKILLEALSESEIEVVAIMDKKITSLDEKEGMIGINTKIPDADCIIVTPVFYYEEIYNELLKKTDIPIISIRNIIEKMEV
;
A
#
# COMPACT_ATOMS: atom_id res chain seq x y z
N MET A 1 11.26 -25.92 56.78
CA MET A 1 12.15 -25.15 55.86
C MET A 1 12.03 -25.53 54.38
N LYS A 2 12.10 -26.82 53.97
CA LYS A 2 12.11 -27.20 52.53
C LYS A 2 10.91 -26.70 51.71
N LYS A 3 9.67 -26.81 52.21
CA LYS A 3 8.45 -26.35 51.51
C LYS A 3 8.40 -24.84 51.22
N SER A 4 9.02 -24.01 52.07
CA SER A 4 9.09 -22.56 51.87
C SER A 4 10.04 -22.20 50.72
N ARG A 5 11.19 -22.88 50.61
CA ARG A 5 12.15 -22.68 49.51
C ARG A 5 11.56 -23.00 48.13
N TYR A 6 10.75 -24.06 48.03
CA TYR A 6 10.06 -24.41 46.77
C TYR A 6 9.07 -23.32 46.32
N ARG A 7 8.35 -22.69 47.25
CA ARG A 7 7.42 -21.59 46.92
C ARG A 7 8.13 -20.37 46.35
N PHE A 8 9.28 -19.99 46.92
CA PHE A 8 10.09 -18.89 46.39
C PHE A 8 10.61 -19.17 44.97
N ILE A 9 11.06 -20.39 44.70
CA ILE A 9 11.55 -20.79 43.38
C ILE A 9 10.42 -20.67 42.33
N ILE A 10 9.23 -21.19 42.63
CA ILE A 10 8.07 -21.11 41.71
C ILE A 10 7.68 -19.65 41.42
N CYS A 11 7.64 -18.78 42.44
CA CYS A 11 7.36 -17.35 42.25
C CYS A 11 8.42 -16.64 41.39
N SER A 12 9.70 -16.98 41.57
CA SER A 12 10.77 -16.39 40.76
C SER A 12 10.71 -16.82 39.29
N LEU A 13 10.35 -18.09 39.04
CA LEU A 13 10.15 -18.64 37.70
C LEU A 13 8.93 -18.01 37.01
N SER A 14 7.81 -17.86 37.72
CA SER A 14 6.61 -17.22 37.15
C SER A 14 6.85 -15.75 36.83
N PHE A 15 7.58 -15.03 37.69
CA PHE A 15 7.98 -13.65 37.41
C PHE A 15 8.90 -13.56 36.20
N GLY A 16 9.89 -14.45 36.07
CA GLY A 16 10.81 -14.48 34.93
C GLY A 16 10.09 -14.74 33.59
N ILE A 17 9.16 -15.70 33.56
CA ILE A 17 8.34 -15.98 32.38
C ILE A 17 7.44 -14.79 32.04
N GLY A 18 6.79 -14.19 33.05
CA GLY A 18 5.96 -13.00 32.87
C GLY A 18 6.75 -11.82 32.31
N PHE A 19 7.95 -11.57 32.85
CA PHE A 19 8.85 -10.52 32.38
C PHE A 19 9.30 -10.76 30.94
N PHE A 20 9.66 -11.99 30.58
CA PHE A 20 10.07 -12.34 29.21
C PHE A 20 8.93 -12.19 28.20
N LEU A 21 7.75 -12.74 28.50
CA LEU A 21 6.57 -12.63 27.63
C LEU A 21 6.11 -11.17 27.50
N GLY A 22 6.08 -10.43 28.61
CA GLY A 22 5.75 -9.01 28.62
C GLY A 22 6.72 -8.18 27.80
N GLY A 23 8.04 -8.42 27.95
CA GLY A 23 9.07 -7.76 27.15
C GLY A 23 8.92 -8.04 25.65
N LYS A 24 8.70 -9.30 25.26
CA LYS A 24 8.47 -9.66 23.85
C LYS A 24 7.22 -8.99 23.28
N MET A 25 6.14 -8.92 24.06
CA MET A 25 4.91 -8.24 23.65
C MET A 25 5.12 -6.74 23.44
N LEU A 26 5.85 -6.06 24.32
CA LEU A 26 6.20 -4.63 24.18
C LEU A 26 7.05 -4.38 22.92
N VAL A 27 8.07 -5.22 22.67
CA VAL A 27 8.91 -5.10 21.48
C VAL A 27 8.08 -5.27 20.19
N ASN A 28 7.19 -6.26 20.14
CA ASN A 28 6.30 -6.46 19.00
C ASN A 28 5.39 -5.25 18.77
N MET A 29 4.79 -4.70 19.83
CA MET A 29 3.96 -3.49 19.73
C MET A 29 4.74 -2.29 19.21
N ILE A 30 5.98 -2.09 19.68
CA ILE A 30 6.87 -1.01 19.21
C ILE A 30 7.21 -1.20 17.73
N ASN A 31 7.52 -2.42 17.31
CA ASN A 31 7.84 -2.72 15.92
C ASN A 31 6.64 -2.50 15.01
N ASP A 32 5.45 -2.96 15.41
CA ASP A 32 4.21 -2.74 14.68
C ASP A 32 3.87 -1.24 14.57
N TYR A 33 4.07 -0.48 15.64
CA TYR A 33 3.87 0.97 15.64
C TYR A 33 4.86 1.66 14.70
N LYS A 34 6.16 1.33 14.78
CA LYS A 34 7.19 1.85 13.87
C LYS A 34 6.87 1.54 12.41
N PHE A 35 6.40 0.34 12.12
CA PHE A 35 6.02 -0.08 10.77
C PHE A 35 4.84 0.73 10.23
N ARG A 36 3.76 0.86 11.01
CA ARG A 36 2.60 1.70 10.64
C ARG A 36 2.99 3.17 10.47
N MET A 37 3.84 3.69 11.34
CA MET A 37 4.38 5.05 11.25
C MET A 37 5.13 5.26 9.93
N LYS A 38 6.07 4.37 9.58
CA LYS A 38 6.81 4.48 8.31
C LYS A 38 5.88 4.46 7.10
N ARG A 39 4.93 3.52 7.06
CA ARG A 39 3.94 3.44 5.98
C ARG A 39 3.12 4.72 5.86
N ASN A 40 2.58 5.20 6.98
CA ASN A 40 1.76 6.41 6.98
C ASN A 40 2.60 7.65 6.62
N PHE A 41 3.85 7.72 7.06
CA PHE A 41 4.77 8.79 6.69
C PHE A 41 5.06 8.80 5.18
N SER A 42 5.28 7.64 4.55
CA SER A 42 5.43 7.55 3.10
C SER A 42 4.18 8.04 2.34
N ASN A 43 2.98 7.75 2.84
CA ASN A 43 1.73 8.26 2.25
C ASN A 43 1.59 9.77 2.47
N MET A 44 1.97 10.28 3.63
CA MET A 44 1.93 11.71 3.92
C MET A 44 2.87 12.49 2.99
N LEU A 45 4.07 11.98 2.74
CA LEU A 45 5.00 12.56 1.76
C LEU A 45 4.39 12.54 0.35
N LEU A 46 3.83 11.40 -0.08
CA LEU A 46 3.14 11.33 -1.37
C LEU A 46 2.06 12.42 -1.51
N PHE A 47 1.22 12.60 -0.50
CA PHE A 47 0.16 13.61 -0.56
C PHE A 47 0.69 15.03 -0.48
N ASN A 48 1.76 15.27 0.27
CA ASN A 48 2.45 16.56 0.28
C ASN A 48 2.94 16.92 -1.13
N ASP A 49 3.63 16.00 -1.77
CA ASP A 49 4.21 16.19 -3.10
C ASP A 49 3.11 16.32 -4.16
N TRP A 50 2.03 15.51 -4.05
CA TRP A 50 0.86 15.65 -4.91
C TRP A 50 0.19 17.02 -4.76
N LEU A 51 0.04 17.53 -3.54
CA LEU A 51 -0.53 18.86 -3.32
C LEU A 51 0.35 19.95 -3.96
N HIS A 52 1.68 19.85 -3.81
CA HIS A 52 2.59 20.77 -4.49
C HIS A 52 2.43 20.71 -6.01
N PHE A 53 2.38 19.50 -6.58
CA PHE A 53 2.11 19.28 -7.99
C PHE A 53 0.81 19.95 -8.47
N ILE A 54 -0.29 19.78 -7.73
CA ILE A 54 -1.57 20.43 -8.06
C ILE A 54 -1.44 21.96 -7.99
N TYR A 55 -0.83 22.49 -6.93
CA TYR A 55 -0.66 23.93 -6.74
C TYR A 55 0.27 24.58 -7.77
N SER A 56 1.19 23.82 -8.38
CA SER A 56 2.01 24.30 -9.51
C SER A 56 1.29 24.26 -10.86
N GLY A 57 -0.02 23.95 -10.89
CA GLY A 57 -0.79 23.78 -12.13
C GLY A 57 -0.53 22.43 -12.82
N GLY A 58 -0.06 21.45 -12.05
CA GLY A 58 0.14 20.08 -12.49
C GLY A 58 -1.17 19.41 -12.85
N ASP A 59 -1.12 18.61 -13.91
CA ASP A 59 -2.25 17.86 -14.43
C ASP A 59 -1.80 16.41 -14.64
N ILE A 60 -2.39 15.51 -13.86
CA ILE A 60 -2.01 14.10 -13.85
C ILE A 60 -2.44 13.38 -15.13
N GLU A 61 -3.50 13.87 -15.79
CA GLU A 61 -3.97 13.33 -17.08
C GLU A 61 -2.88 13.46 -18.15
N LYS A 62 -2.14 14.58 -18.16
CA LYS A 62 -1.05 14.82 -19.11
C LYS A 62 0.01 13.73 -19.10
N TYR A 63 0.30 13.14 -17.94
CA TYR A 63 1.21 12.01 -17.88
C TYR A 63 0.70 10.88 -18.77
N PHE A 64 -0.55 10.45 -18.58
CA PHE A 64 -1.14 9.36 -19.35
C PHE A 64 -1.18 9.68 -20.86
N MET A 65 -1.58 10.91 -21.23
CA MET A 65 -1.58 11.35 -22.62
C MET A 65 -0.18 11.33 -23.25
N CYS A 66 0.85 11.84 -22.56
CA CYS A 66 2.22 11.88 -23.07
C CYS A 66 2.81 10.49 -23.33
N TYR A 67 2.42 9.50 -22.54
CA TYR A 67 2.84 8.11 -22.71
C TYR A 67 1.85 7.27 -23.51
N ASN A 68 0.80 7.89 -24.06
CA ASN A 68 -0.24 7.26 -24.87
C ASN A 68 -0.97 6.11 -24.14
N TYR A 69 -1.15 6.27 -22.82
CA TYR A 69 -1.95 5.39 -21.97
C TYR A 69 -3.38 5.92 -21.90
N ASN A 70 -4.34 5.13 -22.33
CA ASN A 70 -5.76 5.48 -22.34
C ASN A 70 -6.58 4.56 -21.43
N LYS A 71 -6.12 3.32 -21.18
CA LYS A 71 -6.75 2.35 -20.28
C LYS A 71 -5.79 1.98 -19.16
N ILE A 72 -6.20 2.20 -17.91
CA ILE A 72 -5.35 1.94 -16.76
C ILE A 72 -6.03 1.07 -15.72
N ILE A 73 -5.21 0.32 -14.97
CA ILE A 73 -5.64 -0.34 -13.74
C ILE A 73 -5.03 0.42 -12.57
N ILE A 74 -5.84 0.74 -11.56
CA ILE A 74 -5.33 1.33 -10.31
C ILE A 74 -5.13 0.20 -9.30
N TYR A 75 -3.89 -0.03 -8.88
CA TYR A 75 -3.59 -0.93 -7.77
C TYR A 75 -3.61 -0.16 -6.44
N GLY A 76 -4.48 -0.58 -5.54
CA GLY A 76 -4.68 -0.07 -4.19
C GLY A 76 -6.00 0.69 -4.03
N ASN A 77 -6.99 0.09 -3.36
CA ASN A 77 -8.28 0.70 -3.04
C ASN A 77 -8.23 1.57 -1.76
N GLY A 78 -7.06 2.17 -1.50
CA GLY A 78 -6.81 3.07 -0.38
C GLY A 78 -7.11 4.53 -0.73
N TYR A 79 -6.72 5.46 0.14
CA TYR A 79 -6.91 6.90 -0.08
C TYR A 79 -6.27 7.38 -1.39
N ALA A 80 -5.01 7.01 -1.66
CA ALA A 80 -4.32 7.44 -2.87
C ALA A 80 -4.97 6.93 -4.17
N GLY A 81 -5.43 5.67 -4.20
CA GLY A 81 -6.16 5.13 -5.35
C GLY A 81 -7.52 5.79 -5.56
N LYS A 82 -8.24 6.12 -4.48
CA LYS A 82 -9.51 6.86 -4.59
C LYS A 82 -9.31 8.28 -5.09
N ILE A 83 -8.29 8.98 -4.60
CA ILE A 83 -7.93 10.32 -5.07
C ILE A 83 -7.52 10.26 -6.55
N LEU A 84 -6.75 9.25 -6.97
CA LEU A 84 -6.39 9.09 -8.39
C LEU A 84 -7.62 8.86 -9.27
N LEU A 85 -8.53 7.99 -8.84
CA LEU A 85 -9.79 7.74 -9.54
C LEU A 85 -10.63 9.02 -9.67
N GLU A 86 -10.72 9.80 -8.60
CA GLU A 86 -11.45 11.07 -8.59
C GLU A 86 -10.78 12.11 -9.49
N ALA A 87 -9.45 12.21 -9.45
CA ALA A 87 -8.68 13.12 -10.29
C ALA A 87 -8.80 12.80 -11.79
N LEU A 88 -9.11 11.56 -12.15
CA LEU A 88 -9.31 11.12 -13.52
C LEU A 88 -10.81 11.05 -13.92
N SER A 89 -11.74 11.41 -13.03
CA SER A 89 -13.18 11.20 -13.29
C SER A 89 -13.76 12.04 -14.43
N GLU A 90 -13.14 13.19 -14.73
CA GLU A 90 -13.50 14.06 -15.86
C GLU A 90 -12.52 13.95 -17.04
N SER A 91 -11.59 12.99 -16.99
CA SER A 91 -10.59 12.75 -18.04
C SER A 91 -11.07 11.73 -19.08
N GLU A 92 -10.39 11.66 -20.22
CA GLU A 92 -10.61 10.60 -21.22
C GLU A 92 -9.93 9.26 -20.85
N ILE A 93 -9.24 9.20 -19.69
CA ILE A 93 -8.53 8.00 -19.22
C ILE A 93 -9.52 7.01 -18.60
N GLU A 94 -9.66 5.85 -19.21
CA GLU A 94 -10.52 4.76 -18.74
C GLU A 94 -9.85 3.98 -17.61
N VAL A 95 -10.38 4.07 -16.39
CA VAL A 95 -9.97 3.20 -15.28
C VAL A 95 -10.75 1.88 -15.34
N VAL A 96 -10.17 0.87 -15.99
CA VAL A 96 -10.85 -0.41 -16.28
C VAL A 96 -11.02 -1.30 -15.05
N ALA A 97 -10.19 -1.12 -14.03
CA ALA A 97 -10.32 -1.83 -12.76
C ALA A 97 -9.54 -1.17 -11.62
N ILE A 98 -10.02 -1.38 -10.40
CA ILE A 98 -9.31 -1.16 -9.15
C ILE A 98 -8.89 -2.52 -8.61
N MET A 99 -7.58 -2.77 -8.57
CA MET A 99 -7.00 -4.01 -8.03
C MET A 99 -6.56 -3.80 -6.58
N ASP A 100 -6.87 -4.72 -5.67
CA ASP A 100 -6.34 -4.67 -4.30
C ASP A 100 -6.12 -6.07 -3.74
N LYS A 101 -5.00 -6.31 -3.05
CA LYS A 101 -4.72 -7.61 -2.43
C LYS A 101 -5.72 -8.04 -1.35
N LYS A 102 -6.49 -7.10 -0.80
CA LYS A 102 -7.56 -7.39 0.16
C LYS A 102 -8.85 -7.85 -0.50
N ILE A 103 -9.03 -7.63 -1.80
CA ILE A 103 -10.21 -8.09 -2.53
C ILE A 103 -10.01 -9.58 -2.81
N THR A 104 -10.90 -10.40 -2.24
CA THR A 104 -10.95 -11.83 -2.54
C THR A 104 -11.88 -12.08 -3.72
N SER A 105 -11.85 -13.29 -4.29
CA SER A 105 -12.74 -13.66 -5.39
C SER A 105 -14.23 -13.60 -5.03
N LEU A 106 -14.55 -13.67 -3.73
CA LEU A 106 -15.93 -13.54 -3.22
C LEU A 106 -16.37 -12.08 -3.09
N ASP A 107 -15.42 -11.15 -3.06
CA ASP A 107 -15.64 -9.71 -2.90
C ASP A 107 -15.55 -8.95 -4.23
N GLU A 108 -15.31 -9.65 -5.33
CA GLU A 108 -15.26 -9.07 -6.68
C GLU A 108 -16.60 -8.39 -7.00
N LYS A 109 -16.49 -7.15 -7.48
CA LYS A 109 -17.61 -6.33 -7.94
C LYS A 109 -17.21 -5.70 -9.26
N GLU A 110 -18.18 -5.14 -9.96
CA GLU A 110 -17.90 -4.37 -11.18
C GLU A 110 -16.84 -3.29 -10.88
N GLY A 111 -15.72 -3.34 -11.62
CA GLY A 111 -14.57 -2.43 -11.43
C GLY A 111 -13.65 -2.73 -10.24
N MET A 112 -13.86 -3.79 -9.46
CA MET A 112 -13.02 -4.13 -8.29
C MET A 112 -12.54 -5.59 -8.34
N ILE A 113 -11.23 -5.79 -8.44
CA ILE A 113 -10.62 -7.11 -8.65
C ILE A 113 -9.51 -7.45 -7.64
N GLY A 114 -9.32 -8.73 -7.37
CA GLY A 114 -8.21 -9.24 -6.56
C GLY A 114 -6.94 -9.46 -7.39
N ILE A 115 -5.79 -9.58 -6.73
CA ILE A 115 -4.50 -9.85 -7.42
C ILE A 115 -4.41 -11.25 -8.05
N ASN A 116 -5.27 -12.17 -7.64
CA ASN A 116 -5.30 -13.55 -8.14
C ASN A 116 -6.36 -13.80 -9.21
N THR A 117 -7.03 -12.75 -9.66
CA THR A 117 -8.09 -12.83 -10.66
C THR A 117 -7.51 -12.58 -12.06
N LYS A 118 -8.36 -12.71 -13.08
CA LYS A 118 -7.97 -12.37 -14.45
C LYS A 118 -7.74 -10.86 -14.54
N ILE A 119 -6.54 -10.46 -14.92
CA ILE A 119 -6.19 -9.05 -15.15
C ILE A 119 -6.81 -8.62 -16.49
N PRO A 120 -7.64 -7.57 -16.52
CA PRO A 120 -8.21 -7.04 -17.76
C PRO A 120 -7.12 -6.40 -18.64
N ASP A 121 -7.43 -6.22 -19.91
CA ASP A 121 -6.55 -5.52 -20.85
C ASP A 121 -6.42 -4.04 -20.46
N ALA A 122 -5.18 -3.55 -20.38
CA ALA A 122 -4.86 -2.19 -19.97
C ALA A 122 -3.47 -1.81 -20.46
N ASP A 123 -3.24 -0.52 -20.69
CA ASP A 123 -1.96 0.01 -21.15
C ASP A 123 -0.92 0.08 -20.01
N CYS A 124 -1.37 0.28 -18.77
CA CYS A 124 -0.51 0.23 -17.59
C CYS A 124 -1.27 -0.06 -16.28
N ILE A 125 -0.52 -0.47 -15.26
CA ILE A 125 -0.98 -0.63 -13.87
C ILE A 125 -0.32 0.44 -13.01
N ILE A 126 -1.13 1.29 -12.37
CA ILE A 126 -0.67 2.35 -11.47
C ILE A 126 -0.71 1.85 -10.03
N VAL A 127 0.46 1.66 -9.43
CA VAL A 127 0.61 1.23 -8.03
C VAL A 127 0.59 2.45 -7.12
N THR A 128 -0.48 2.57 -6.33
CA THR A 128 -0.67 3.69 -5.41
C THR A 128 -0.07 3.50 -4.01
N PRO A 129 0.06 2.29 -3.45
CA PRO A 129 0.74 2.09 -2.18
C PRO A 129 2.27 2.23 -2.30
N VAL A 130 2.78 3.45 -2.11
CA VAL A 130 4.21 3.77 -2.24
C VAL A 130 5.12 3.00 -1.28
N PHE A 131 4.64 2.75 -0.05
CA PHE A 131 5.43 2.01 0.95
C PHE A 131 5.64 0.53 0.60
N TYR A 132 4.71 -0.06 -0.16
CA TYR A 132 4.72 -1.47 -0.55
C TYR A 132 5.06 -1.66 -2.03
N TYR A 133 5.55 -0.61 -2.72
CA TYR A 133 5.71 -0.64 -4.17
C TYR A 133 6.53 -1.83 -4.65
N GLU A 134 7.70 -2.08 -4.07
CA GLU A 134 8.58 -3.20 -4.46
C GLU A 134 7.91 -4.57 -4.27
N GLU A 135 7.19 -4.77 -3.17
CA GLU A 135 6.46 -6.02 -2.91
C GLU A 135 5.39 -6.25 -3.99
N ILE A 136 4.59 -5.21 -4.26
CA ILE A 136 3.49 -5.26 -5.23
C ILE A 136 4.02 -5.42 -6.65
N TYR A 137 5.06 -4.67 -7.02
CA TYR A 137 5.71 -4.73 -8.33
C TYR A 137 6.21 -6.15 -8.63
N ASN A 138 6.94 -6.75 -7.69
CA ASN A 138 7.45 -8.12 -7.83
C ASN A 138 6.34 -9.18 -7.88
N GLU A 139 5.19 -8.93 -7.26
CA GLU A 139 4.04 -9.83 -7.35
C GLU A 139 3.33 -9.72 -8.70
N LEU A 140 3.14 -8.49 -9.21
CA LEU A 140 2.52 -8.22 -10.50
C LEU A 140 3.38 -8.69 -11.68
N LEU A 141 4.71 -8.49 -11.63
CA LEU A 141 5.64 -8.97 -12.66
C LEU A 141 5.57 -10.48 -12.90
N LYS A 142 5.13 -11.26 -11.91
CA LYS A 142 4.96 -12.72 -12.06
C LYS A 142 3.67 -13.10 -12.80
N LYS A 143 2.78 -12.12 -13.02
CA LYS A 143 1.39 -12.33 -13.45
C LYS A 143 1.07 -11.65 -14.78
N THR A 144 1.80 -10.60 -15.14
CA THR A 144 1.53 -9.80 -16.33
C THR A 144 2.78 -9.09 -16.83
N ASP A 145 2.80 -8.83 -18.13
CA ASP A 145 3.80 -7.98 -18.80
C ASP A 145 3.32 -6.53 -18.97
N ILE A 146 2.10 -6.20 -18.53
CA ILE A 146 1.57 -4.83 -18.55
C ILE A 146 2.53 -3.92 -17.76
N PRO A 147 2.93 -2.75 -18.29
CA PRO A 147 3.79 -1.78 -17.59
C PRO A 147 3.27 -1.43 -16.18
N ILE A 148 4.13 -1.53 -15.17
CA ILE A 148 3.80 -1.21 -13.77
C ILE A 148 4.50 0.08 -13.35
N ILE A 149 3.70 1.08 -12.96
CA ILE A 149 4.19 2.44 -12.70
C ILE A 149 3.79 2.85 -11.28
N SER A 150 4.73 3.40 -10.51
CA SER A 150 4.42 3.98 -9.19
C SER A 150 3.73 5.33 -9.35
N ILE A 151 2.68 5.60 -8.58
CA ILE A 151 2.08 6.95 -8.50
C ILE A 151 3.11 8.01 -8.10
N ARG A 152 4.07 7.65 -7.23
CA ARG A 152 5.16 8.55 -6.84
C ARG A 152 5.96 9.00 -8.05
N ASN A 153 6.31 8.06 -8.94
CA ASN A 153 7.10 8.38 -10.13
C ASN A 153 6.33 9.29 -11.09
N ILE A 154 4.99 9.18 -11.16
CA ILE A 154 4.17 10.07 -11.98
C ILE A 154 4.27 11.50 -11.45
N ILE A 155 4.10 11.68 -10.15
CA ILE A 155 4.14 12.99 -9.50
C ILE A 155 5.54 13.60 -9.62
N GLU A 156 6.59 12.84 -9.27
CA GLU A 156 7.99 13.32 -9.30
C GLU A 156 8.47 13.65 -10.73
N LYS A 157 8.03 12.91 -11.77
CA LYS A 157 8.42 13.20 -13.17
C LYS A 157 7.73 14.42 -13.77
N MET A 158 6.61 14.84 -13.19
CA MET A 158 5.80 15.94 -13.69
C MET A 158 6.03 17.23 -12.91
N GLU A 159 6.80 17.19 -11.82
CA GLU A 159 7.38 18.39 -11.20
C GLU A 159 8.40 19.01 -12.18
N VAL A 160 8.20 20.30 -12.48
CA VAL A 160 9.04 21.11 -13.38
C VAL A 160 9.98 22.00 -12.57
#